data_AF-A0AB34IY52-F1
#
_entry.id   AF-A0AB34IY52-F1
#
_cell.length_a   1.000
_cell.length_b   1.000
_cell.length_c   1.000
_cell.angle_alpha   90.00
_cell.angle_beta   90.00
_cell.angle_gamma   90.00
#
_symmetry.space_group_name_H-M   'P 1'
#
loop_
_entity.id
_entity.type
_entity.pdbx_description
1 polymer ?
#
loop_
_entity_poly.entity_id
_entity_poly.type
_entity_poly.pdbx_seq_one_letter_code
_entity_poly.pdbx_strand_id
1 'polypeptide(L)'
;MMLARPFCLAFRISCVLRLPAGRAPPSARRLHASQMLFMDQPDADAIFEPRPSGGPSDKQLRYARSLAEQQKKELHPDAKNDWSICSSEIERLLSTAPPTAKQIRFAEELAEAKNMQLPREVLASQLAMRRFLDENSGGSPRIGSSISGTSAPTEKQVLFAAQLARQLRIDIPYQAVESAIECSAFISDALAKKNEQSAALRASSALEMDKMHDAIDTGRASDGKFPTFDTQGAYESIADTTAEENANESTLDTTADDEANENSPDTGTMDHSTKYVSDATPIKGDIPF
;
A
#
# COMPACT_ATOMS: atom_id res chain seq x y z
N MET A 1 2.36 -59.99 4.64
CA MET A 1 1.48 -60.13 3.46
C MET A 1 1.57 -58.85 2.64
N MET A 2 2.24 -58.94 1.50
CA MET A 2 2.39 -57.86 0.53
C MET A 2 1.09 -57.68 -0.25
N LEU A 3 0.57 -56.45 -0.33
CA LEU A 3 -0.44 -56.09 -1.33
C LEU A 3 0.08 -54.91 -2.14
N ALA A 4 0.69 -55.26 -3.27
CA ALA A 4 1.03 -54.37 -4.36
C ALA A 4 -0.25 -53.91 -5.08
N ARG A 5 -0.32 -52.61 -5.42
CA ARG A 5 -1.19 -52.11 -6.49
C ARG A 5 -0.46 -51.05 -7.30
N PRO A 6 -0.08 -51.35 -8.55
CA PRO A 6 0.30 -50.35 -9.54
C PRO A 6 -0.91 -50.08 -10.46
N PHE A 7 -1.37 -48.84 -10.51
CA PHE A 7 -2.18 -48.37 -11.63
C PHE A 7 -1.73 -46.95 -12.01
N CYS A 8 -0.70 -46.91 -12.85
CA CYS A 8 -0.36 -45.74 -13.63
C CYS A 8 -1.35 -45.62 -14.80
N LEU A 9 -2.40 -44.83 -14.63
CA LEU A 9 -3.25 -44.38 -15.74
C LEU A 9 -2.64 -43.10 -16.32
N ALA A 10 -1.79 -43.28 -17.33
CA ALA A 10 -1.26 -42.19 -18.15
C ALA A 10 -2.37 -41.69 -19.09
N PHE A 11 -3.15 -40.71 -18.64
CA PHE A 11 -4.06 -39.96 -19.51
C PHE A 11 -3.25 -38.93 -20.32
N ARG A 12 -2.80 -39.33 -21.52
CA ARG A 12 -2.26 -38.39 -22.51
C ARG A 12 -3.42 -37.64 -23.17
N ILE A 13 -3.78 -36.49 -22.59
CA ILE A 13 -4.65 -35.52 -23.25
C ILE A 13 -3.78 -34.78 -24.28
N SER A 14 -3.80 -35.25 -25.54
CA SER A 14 -3.31 -34.49 -26.69
C SER A 14 -4.28 -33.35 -26.97
N CYS A 15 -4.13 -32.22 -26.27
CA CYS A 15 -4.75 -30.96 -26.65
C CYS A 15 -4.01 -30.40 -27.87
N VAL A 16 -4.54 -30.68 -29.06
CA VAL A 16 -4.17 -29.98 -30.30
C VAL A 16 -4.75 -28.57 -30.23
N LEU A 17 -3.99 -27.63 -29.66
CA LEU A 17 -4.29 -26.20 -29.70
C LEU A 17 -4.04 -25.68 -31.12
N ARG A 18 -5.12 -25.63 -31.90
CA ARG A 18 -5.19 -24.95 -33.19
C ARG A 18 -5.19 -23.44 -32.94
N LEU A 19 -4.02 -22.81 -33.03
CA LEU A 19 -3.85 -21.36 -32.98
C LEU A 19 -4.54 -20.70 -34.19
N PRO A 20 -5.50 -19.79 -34.00
CA PRO A 20 -6.02 -18.98 -35.09
C PRO A 20 -4.95 -17.96 -35.51
N ALA A 21 -4.45 -18.12 -36.73
CA ALA A 21 -3.62 -17.14 -37.40
C ALA A 21 -4.43 -15.86 -37.68
N GLY A 22 -3.82 -14.70 -37.41
CA GLY A 22 -4.24 -13.44 -38.02
C GLY A 22 -5.07 -12.51 -37.14
N ARG A 23 -4.44 -11.87 -36.15
CA ARG A 23 -4.83 -10.52 -35.75
C ARG A 23 -3.66 -9.58 -36.02
N ALA A 24 -3.90 -8.62 -36.91
CA ALA A 24 -2.95 -7.59 -37.29
C ALA A 24 -2.45 -6.82 -36.05
N PRO A 25 -1.18 -6.37 -36.06
CA PRO A 25 -0.66 -5.57 -34.97
C PRO A 25 -1.47 -4.27 -34.85
N PRO A 26 -1.87 -3.86 -33.63
CA PRO A 26 -2.45 -2.53 -33.45
C PRO A 26 -1.39 -1.50 -33.87
N SER A 27 -1.80 -0.63 -34.80
CA SER A 27 -1.04 0.50 -35.30
C SER A 27 -0.34 1.21 -34.15
N ALA A 28 0.98 1.39 -34.29
CA ALA A 28 1.83 2.12 -33.36
C ALA A 28 1.18 3.46 -33.02
N ARG A 29 0.56 3.54 -31.83
CA ARG A 29 0.12 4.80 -31.26
C ARG A 29 1.40 5.57 -30.94
N ARG A 30 1.64 6.57 -31.77
CA ARG A 30 2.61 7.65 -31.58
C ARG A 30 2.51 8.10 -30.11
N LEU A 31 3.46 7.68 -29.29
CA LEU A 31 3.59 8.15 -27.93
C LEU A 31 3.86 9.66 -28.05
N HIS A 32 2.83 10.46 -27.81
CA HIS A 32 3.03 11.85 -27.45
C HIS A 32 3.91 11.80 -26.21
N ALA A 33 5.11 12.37 -26.31
CA ALA A 33 5.96 12.66 -25.18
C ALA A 33 5.19 13.66 -24.31
N SER A 34 4.33 13.13 -23.43
CA SER A 34 3.81 13.87 -22.30
C SER A 34 5.04 14.26 -21.50
N GLN A 35 5.39 15.53 -21.64
CA GLN A 35 6.25 16.29 -20.76
C GLN A 35 5.66 16.14 -19.35
N MET A 36 6.07 15.07 -18.69
CA MET A 36 5.77 14.80 -17.30
C MET A 36 6.53 15.88 -16.53
N LEU A 37 5.85 16.99 -16.27
CA LEU A 37 6.16 17.87 -15.16
C LEU A 37 6.25 16.97 -13.93
N PHE A 38 7.49 16.63 -13.58
CA PHE A 38 7.84 16.04 -12.31
C PHE A 38 7.34 17.02 -11.26
N MET A 39 6.17 16.74 -10.70
CA MET A 39 5.82 17.28 -9.39
C MET A 39 6.94 16.86 -8.46
N ASP A 40 7.65 17.83 -7.91
CA ASP A 40 8.47 17.67 -6.71
C ASP A 40 7.68 16.81 -5.72
N GLN A 41 8.03 15.53 -5.63
CA GLN A 41 7.52 14.69 -4.58
C GLN A 41 8.20 15.19 -3.31
N PRO A 42 7.45 15.75 -2.34
CA PRO A 42 8.04 16.23 -1.10
C PRO A 42 8.78 15.07 -0.44
N ASP A 43 9.96 15.40 0.08
CA ASP A 43 10.98 14.50 0.57
C ASP A 43 10.39 13.33 1.39
N ALA A 44 10.82 12.11 1.04
CA ALA A 44 10.46 10.88 1.75
C ALA A 44 11.00 10.81 3.19
N ASP A 45 11.66 11.88 3.64
CA ASP A 45 12.13 12.11 5.00
C ASP A 45 11.12 12.91 5.85
N ALA A 46 9.84 12.98 5.43
CA ALA A 46 8.72 13.31 6.33
C ALA A 46 8.61 12.25 7.43
N ILE A 47 9.51 12.40 8.41
CA ILE A 47 9.44 11.98 9.81
C ILE A 47 7.98 11.82 10.15
N PHE A 48 7.58 10.58 10.47
CA PHE A 48 6.27 10.18 11.00
C PHE A 48 5.64 11.33 11.78
N GLU A 49 4.91 12.21 11.08
CA GLU A 49 4.43 13.43 11.72
C GLU A 49 3.51 12.95 12.84
N PRO A 50 3.71 13.39 14.09
CA PRO A 50 2.82 13.04 15.17
C PRO A 50 1.42 13.37 14.66
N ARG A 51 0.58 12.33 14.54
CA ARG A 51 -0.73 12.46 13.89
C ARG A 51 -1.37 13.73 14.42
N PRO A 52 -1.86 14.63 13.54
CA PRO A 52 -2.42 15.89 14.00
C PRO A 52 -3.44 15.57 15.08
N SER A 53 -3.33 16.27 16.21
CA SER A 53 -4.11 16.06 17.44
C SER A 53 -5.62 16.34 17.28
N GLY A 54 -6.14 16.22 16.06
CA GLY A 54 -7.56 16.12 15.77
C GLY A 54 -8.07 14.72 16.12
N GLY A 55 -9.37 14.62 16.35
CA GLY A 55 -10.04 13.40 16.79
C GLY A 55 -9.89 12.18 15.86
N PRO A 56 -10.72 11.15 16.05
CA PRO A 56 -10.60 9.91 15.28
C PRO A 56 -10.76 10.16 13.79
N SER A 57 -10.00 9.41 12.98
CA SER A 57 -10.11 9.48 11.52
C SER A 57 -11.51 9.05 11.07
N ASP A 58 -12.05 9.69 10.03
CA ASP A 58 -13.35 9.30 9.44
C ASP A 58 -13.44 7.82 9.10
N LYS A 59 -12.34 7.22 8.64
CA LYS A 59 -12.27 5.78 8.36
C LYS A 59 -12.48 4.94 9.63
N GLN A 60 -11.90 5.36 10.75
CA GLN A 60 -12.07 4.69 12.03
C GLN A 60 -13.51 4.83 12.52
N LEU A 61 -14.11 6.02 12.43
CA LEU A 61 -15.50 6.25 12.83
C LEU A 61 -16.49 5.43 11.99
N ARG A 62 -16.32 5.39 10.67
CA ARG A 62 -17.16 4.57 9.78
C ARG A 62 -17.03 3.09 10.15
N TYR A 63 -15.82 2.64 10.43
CA TYR A 63 -15.56 1.27 10.83
C TYR A 63 -16.19 0.92 12.19
N ALA A 64 -16.02 1.79 13.18
CA ALA A 64 -16.64 1.63 14.51
C ALA A 64 -18.17 1.57 14.43
N ARG A 65 -18.80 2.45 13.63
CA ARG A 65 -20.26 2.44 13.40
C ARG A 65 -20.72 1.12 12.76
N SER A 66 -20.01 0.65 11.73
CA SER A 66 -20.35 -0.62 11.07
C SER A 66 -20.26 -1.82 12.02
N LEU A 67 -19.25 -1.87 12.88
CA LEU A 67 -19.14 -2.92 13.91
C LEU A 67 -20.24 -2.83 14.96
N ALA A 68 -20.59 -1.62 15.40
CA ALA A 68 -21.64 -1.39 16.38
C ALA A 68 -23.01 -1.82 15.83
N GLU A 69 -23.32 -1.46 14.59
CA GLU A 69 -24.54 -1.87 13.88
C GLU A 69 -24.62 -3.38 13.70
N GLN A 70 -23.53 -4.03 13.27
CA GLN A 70 -23.47 -5.48 13.13
C GLN A 70 -23.77 -6.21 14.45
N GLN A 71 -23.41 -5.61 15.59
CA GLN A 71 -23.64 -6.17 16.92
C GLN A 71 -24.91 -5.65 17.60
N LYS A 72 -25.66 -4.75 16.95
CA LYS A 72 -26.81 -4.04 17.53
C LYS A 72 -26.46 -3.36 18.87
N LYS A 73 -25.25 -2.79 18.96
CA LYS A 73 -24.77 -2.01 20.10
C LYS A 73 -24.66 -0.53 19.70
N GLU A 74 -24.83 0.36 20.65
CA GLU A 74 -24.62 1.79 20.43
C GLU A 74 -23.14 2.16 20.62
N LEU A 75 -22.65 3.10 19.82
CA LEU A 75 -21.29 3.63 19.92
C LEU A 75 -21.24 4.71 21.01
N HIS A 76 -20.19 4.72 21.83
CA HIS A 76 -20.00 5.74 22.87
C HIS A 76 -20.04 7.17 22.26
N PRO A 77 -20.75 8.14 22.87
CA PRO A 77 -20.88 9.49 22.31
C PRO A 77 -19.54 10.19 22.15
N ASP A 78 -18.63 10.00 23.11
CA ASP A 78 -17.29 10.62 23.09
C ASP A 78 -16.34 9.98 22.08
N ALA A 79 -16.66 8.80 21.54
CA ALA A 79 -15.87 8.17 20.49
C ALA A 79 -15.86 8.99 19.19
N LYS A 80 -16.73 10.01 19.05
CA LYS A 80 -16.70 10.94 17.92
C LYS A 80 -15.62 12.01 18.05
N ASN A 81 -15.24 12.36 19.29
CA ASN A 81 -14.36 13.48 19.59
C ASN A 81 -12.95 13.01 19.97
N ASP A 82 -12.83 11.85 20.64
CA ASP A 82 -11.56 11.32 21.12
C ASP A 82 -11.14 10.06 20.35
N TRP A 83 -9.93 10.11 19.78
CA TRP A 83 -9.33 8.99 19.05
C TRP A 83 -9.09 7.77 19.95
N SER A 84 -8.65 7.98 21.19
CA SER A 84 -8.35 6.92 22.15
C SER A 84 -9.62 6.15 22.51
N ILE A 85 -10.71 6.88 22.79
CA ILE A 85 -12.02 6.29 23.08
C ILE A 85 -12.52 5.51 21.87
N CYS A 86 -12.47 6.08 20.66
CA CYS A 86 -12.86 5.39 19.43
C CYS A 86 -12.06 4.10 19.19
N SER A 87 -10.74 4.15 19.38
CA SER A 87 -9.87 2.98 19.22
C SER A 87 -10.19 1.89 20.25
N SER A 88 -10.35 2.25 21.52
CA SER A 88 -10.72 1.30 22.58
C SER A 88 -12.07 0.64 22.32
N GLU A 89 -13.03 1.38 21.76
CA GLU A 89 -14.36 0.89 21.45
C GLU A 89 -14.35 -0.08 20.27
N ILE A 90 -13.53 0.19 19.24
CA ILE A 90 -13.29 -0.75 18.14
C ILE A 90 -12.71 -2.07 18.69
N GLU A 91 -11.70 -1.99 19.56
CA GLU A 91 -11.10 -3.20 20.17
C GLU A 91 -12.11 -3.98 21.01
N ARG A 92 -12.93 -3.29 21.81
CA ARG A 92 -14.02 -3.90 22.59
C ARG A 92 -15.02 -4.61 21.68
N LEU A 93 -15.48 -3.97 20.61
CA LEU A 93 -16.40 -4.58 19.65
C LEU A 93 -15.76 -5.79 18.97
N LEU A 94 -14.52 -5.69 18.50
CA LEU A 94 -13.79 -6.80 17.88
C LEU A 94 -13.55 -7.97 18.83
N SER A 95 -13.39 -7.73 20.13
CA SER A 95 -13.23 -8.78 21.12
C SER A 95 -14.48 -9.66 21.23
N THR A 96 -15.67 -9.10 21.00
CA THR A 96 -16.95 -9.82 21.05
C THR A 96 -17.46 -10.29 19.69
N ALA A 97 -16.88 -9.79 18.60
CA ALA A 97 -17.28 -10.18 17.26
C ALA A 97 -16.77 -11.60 16.94
N PRO A 98 -17.59 -12.49 16.36
CA PRO A 98 -17.10 -13.75 15.84
C PRO A 98 -16.17 -13.52 14.65
N PRO A 99 -15.15 -14.36 14.45
CA PRO A 99 -14.26 -14.26 13.30
C PRO A 99 -15.01 -14.52 11.99
N THR A 100 -14.53 -13.92 10.90
CA THR A 100 -15.12 -14.11 9.58
C THR A 100 -14.81 -15.49 9.01
N ALA A 101 -15.69 -16.05 8.18
CA ALA A 101 -15.48 -17.36 7.55
C ALA A 101 -14.15 -17.45 6.77
N LYS A 102 -13.71 -16.35 6.14
CA LYS A 102 -12.41 -16.28 5.45
C LYS A 102 -11.23 -16.40 6.43
N GLN A 103 -11.31 -15.75 7.59
CA GLN A 103 -10.27 -15.86 8.62
C GLN A 103 -10.19 -17.27 9.19
N ILE A 104 -11.34 -17.92 9.41
CA ILE A 104 -11.40 -19.30 9.90
C ILE A 104 -10.71 -20.24 8.91
N ARG A 105 -11.10 -20.22 7.62
CA ARG A 105 -10.47 -21.08 6.60
C ARG A 105 -8.96 -20.87 6.50
N PHE A 106 -8.53 -19.61 6.51
CA PHE A 106 -7.10 -19.30 6.47
C PHE A 106 -6.35 -19.77 7.73
N ALA A 107 -6.98 -19.67 8.90
CA ALA A 107 -6.39 -20.17 10.15
C ALA A 107 -6.32 -21.70 10.19
N GLU A 108 -7.32 -22.39 9.63
CA GLU A 108 -7.33 -23.85 9.48
C GLU A 108 -6.20 -24.32 8.55
N GLU A 109 -6.05 -23.71 7.37
CA GLU A 109 -4.95 -23.99 6.44
C GLU A 109 -3.57 -23.77 7.09
N LEU A 110 -3.42 -22.67 7.83
CA LEU A 110 -2.19 -22.33 8.56
C LEU A 110 -1.89 -23.35 9.67
N ALA A 111 -2.93 -23.79 10.38
CA ALA A 111 -2.83 -24.78 11.45
C ALA A 111 -2.46 -26.16 10.89
N GLU A 112 -3.08 -26.57 9.77
CA GLU A 112 -2.77 -27.81 9.05
C GLU A 112 -1.32 -27.81 8.54
N ALA A 113 -0.89 -26.72 7.88
CA ALA A 113 0.48 -26.58 7.38
C ALA A 113 1.53 -26.69 8.50
N LYS A 114 1.19 -26.25 9.71
CA LYS A 114 2.05 -26.31 10.90
C LYS A 114 1.83 -27.55 11.76
N ASN A 115 0.92 -28.45 11.39
CA ASN A 115 0.50 -29.61 12.18
C ASN A 115 0.08 -29.25 13.62
N MET A 116 -0.64 -28.13 13.77
CA MET A 116 -1.18 -27.67 15.06
C MET A 116 -2.72 -27.67 15.04
N GLN A 117 -3.34 -27.77 16.21
CA GLN A 117 -4.80 -27.65 16.35
C GLN A 117 -5.20 -26.20 16.58
N LEU A 118 -6.29 -25.77 15.95
CA LEU A 118 -6.83 -24.42 16.13
C LEU A 118 -7.50 -24.30 17.51
N PRO A 119 -7.02 -23.43 18.42
CA PRO A 119 -7.59 -23.31 19.75
C PRO A 119 -9.01 -22.73 19.70
N ARG A 120 -9.91 -23.20 20.58
CA ARG A 120 -11.31 -22.74 20.62
C ARG A 120 -11.46 -21.26 20.94
N GLU A 121 -10.53 -20.70 21.72
CA GLU A 121 -10.50 -19.28 22.07
C GLU A 121 -10.36 -18.38 20.83
N VAL A 122 -9.62 -18.85 19.83
CA VAL A 122 -9.43 -18.15 18.55
C VAL A 122 -10.72 -18.12 17.73
N LEU A 123 -11.56 -19.15 17.85
CA LEU A 123 -12.87 -19.19 17.18
C LEU A 123 -13.93 -18.32 17.88
N ALA A 124 -13.72 -17.97 19.15
CA ALA A 124 -14.67 -17.18 19.92
C ALA A 124 -14.59 -15.66 19.62
N SER A 125 -13.41 -15.17 19.22
CA SER A 125 -13.17 -13.72 19.08
C SER A 125 -12.36 -13.39 17.84
N GLN A 126 -12.80 -12.38 17.09
CA GLN A 126 -12.08 -11.86 15.93
C GLN A 126 -10.72 -11.28 16.30
N LEU A 127 -10.59 -10.69 17.50
CA LEU A 127 -9.31 -10.17 17.99
C LEU A 127 -8.31 -11.31 18.29
N ALA A 128 -8.77 -12.37 18.96
CA ALA A 128 -7.95 -13.56 19.23
C ALA A 128 -7.50 -14.23 17.92
N MET A 129 -8.41 -14.34 16.95
CA MET A 129 -8.10 -14.82 15.60
C MET A 129 -7.04 -13.98 14.90
N ARG A 130 -7.13 -12.65 14.98
CA ARG A 130 -6.13 -11.77 14.37
C ARG A 130 -4.75 -11.98 14.98
N ARG A 131 -4.65 -12.04 16.32
CA ARG A 131 -3.38 -12.32 17.02
C ARG A 131 -2.79 -13.66 16.62
N PHE A 132 -3.62 -14.70 16.58
CA PHE A 132 -3.19 -16.04 16.14
C PHE A 132 -2.61 -16.03 14.72
N LEU A 133 -3.28 -15.34 13.79
CA LEU A 133 -2.80 -15.21 12.41
C LEU A 133 -1.50 -14.41 12.33
N ASP A 134 -1.36 -13.33 13.09
CA ASP A 134 -0.16 -12.49 13.08
C ASP A 134 1.06 -13.27 13.65
N GLU A 135 0.89 -14.01 14.74
CA GLU A 135 1.92 -14.88 15.34
C GLU A 135 2.31 -16.04 14.41
N ASN A 136 1.31 -16.65 13.76
CA ASN A 136 1.55 -17.86 12.98
C ASN A 136 1.85 -17.60 11.50
N SER A 137 1.56 -16.43 10.96
CA SER A 137 1.89 -16.10 9.56
C SER A 137 3.38 -15.83 9.32
N GLY A 138 4.23 -16.00 10.33
CA GLY A 138 5.69 -15.90 10.20
C GLY A 138 6.21 -14.47 10.36
N GLY A 139 5.45 -13.60 11.04
CA GLY A 139 5.95 -12.28 11.45
C GLY A 139 6.19 -11.29 10.32
N SER A 140 5.74 -11.55 9.09
CA SER A 140 5.74 -10.51 8.07
C SER A 140 4.59 -9.54 8.39
N PRO A 141 4.86 -8.33 8.91
CA PRO A 141 3.81 -7.39 9.28
C PRO A 141 2.94 -7.16 8.04
N ARG A 142 1.65 -7.49 8.18
CA ARG A 142 0.67 -7.32 7.11
C ARG A 142 0.42 -5.83 6.85
N ILE A 143 1.33 -5.19 6.14
CA ILE A 143 1.09 -3.96 5.40
C ILE A 143 1.04 -4.36 3.93
N GLY A 144 -0.14 -4.79 3.48
CA GLY A 144 -0.45 -4.89 2.05
C GLY A 144 -0.09 -6.21 1.35
N SER A 145 -0.96 -7.22 1.50
CA SER A 145 -1.51 -8.00 0.38
C SER A 145 -0.64 -8.13 -0.89
N SER A 146 0.42 -8.95 -0.87
CA SER A 146 1.06 -9.50 -2.09
C SER A 146 2.10 -10.60 -1.81
N ILE A 147 1.94 -11.37 -0.72
CA ILE A 147 2.81 -12.54 -0.44
C ILE A 147 2.09 -13.80 -0.93
N SER A 148 2.04 -13.95 -2.25
CA SER A 148 2.14 -15.30 -2.83
C SER A 148 3.53 -15.32 -3.44
N GLY A 149 4.50 -15.94 -2.76
CA GLY A 149 5.91 -15.97 -3.14
C GLY A 149 6.22 -16.64 -4.49
N THR A 150 5.20 -16.92 -5.29
CA THR A 150 5.24 -17.52 -6.62
C THR A 150 4.64 -16.63 -7.70
N SER A 151 4.04 -15.49 -7.33
CA SER A 151 3.54 -14.55 -8.34
C SER A 151 4.69 -13.73 -8.93
N ALA A 152 4.63 -13.52 -10.24
CA ALA A 152 5.45 -12.53 -10.92
C ALA A 152 5.32 -11.15 -10.23
N PRO A 153 6.39 -10.33 -10.23
CA PRO A 153 6.33 -8.98 -9.68
C PRO A 153 5.24 -8.16 -10.35
N THR A 154 4.63 -7.26 -9.58
CA THR A 154 3.65 -6.32 -10.15
C THR A 154 4.35 -5.37 -11.13
N GLU A 155 3.64 -4.91 -12.17
CA GLU A 155 4.19 -3.99 -13.17
C GLU A 155 4.80 -2.73 -12.52
N LYS A 156 4.17 -2.22 -11.46
CA LYS A 156 4.69 -1.09 -10.68
C LYS A 156 6.02 -1.39 -10.00
N GLN A 157 6.20 -2.58 -9.42
CA GLN A 157 7.47 -2.98 -8.82
C GLN A 157 8.57 -3.06 -9.87
N VAL A 158 8.31 -3.68 -11.03
CA VAL A 158 9.29 -3.80 -12.11
C VAL A 158 9.69 -2.43 -12.65
N LEU A 159 8.73 -1.53 -12.89
CA LEU A 159 9.00 -0.16 -13.35
C LEU A 159 9.83 0.63 -12.33
N PHE A 160 9.49 0.52 -11.04
CA PHE A 160 10.23 1.19 -9.98
C PHE A 160 11.66 0.64 -9.84
N ALA A 161 11.83 -0.68 -9.89
CA ALA A 161 13.14 -1.33 -9.93
C ALA A 161 13.97 -0.84 -11.13
N ALA A 162 13.36 -0.74 -12.32
CA ALA A 162 14.03 -0.23 -13.51
C ALA A 162 14.45 1.24 -13.39
N GLN A 163 13.63 2.07 -12.75
CA GLN A 163 13.99 3.46 -12.48
C GLN A 163 15.19 3.56 -11.53
N LEU A 164 15.20 2.79 -10.44
CA LEU A 164 16.32 2.75 -9.50
C LEU A 164 17.61 2.23 -10.16
N ALA A 165 17.50 1.16 -10.95
CA ALA A 165 18.60 0.57 -11.71
C ALA A 165 19.27 1.61 -12.63
N ARG A 166 18.47 2.40 -13.36
CA ARG A 166 18.96 3.50 -14.20
C ARG A 166 19.63 4.62 -13.41
N GLN A 167 19.08 5.00 -12.25
CA GLN A 167 19.67 6.03 -11.39
C GLN A 167 21.04 5.61 -10.84
N LEU A 168 21.18 4.34 -10.45
CA LEU A 168 22.42 3.79 -9.90
C LEU A 168 23.37 3.22 -10.96
N ARG A 169 22.96 3.21 -12.23
CA ARG A 169 23.68 2.58 -13.34
C ARG A 169 24.03 1.11 -13.07
N ILE A 170 23.11 0.37 -12.47
CA ILE A 170 23.20 -1.07 -12.25
C ILE A 170 22.19 -1.78 -13.15
N ASP A 171 22.49 -3.01 -13.57
CA ASP A 171 21.54 -3.84 -14.31
C ASP A 171 20.58 -4.57 -13.35
N ILE A 172 19.34 -4.79 -13.80
CA ILE A 172 18.35 -5.56 -13.04
C ILE A 172 18.61 -7.05 -13.28
N PRO A 173 18.82 -7.87 -12.22
CA PRO A 173 19.00 -9.30 -12.40
C PRO A 173 17.71 -9.94 -12.92
N TYR A 174 17.84 -10.93 -13.81
CA TYR A 174 16.70 -11.62 -14.41
C TYR A 174 15.72 -12.20 -13.37
N GLN A 175 16.25 -12.73 -12.27
CA GLN A 175 15.48 -13.28 -11.15
C GLN A 175 14.53 -12.25 -10.52
N ALA A 176 14.95 -10.98 -10.47
CA ALA A 176 14.12 -9.88 -9.95
C ALA A 176 12.96 -9.50 -10.89
N VAL A 177 13.00 -9.91 -12.16
CA VAL A 177 11.89 -9.70 -13.10
C VAL A 177 10.92 -10.88 -13.07
N GLU A 178 11.39 -12.08 -12.73
CA GLU A 178 10.54 -13.28 -12.64
C GLU A 178 9.82 -13.41 -11.30
N SER A 179 10.47 -13.04 -10.19
CA SER A 179 9.97 -13.26 -8.83
C SER A 179 9.68 -11.96 -8.10
N ALA A 180 8.46 -11.82 -7.55
CA ALA A 180 8.09 -10.66 -6.73
C ALA A 180 8.98 -10.49 -5.49
N ILE A 181 9.48 -11.60 -4.93
CA ILE A 181 10.36 -11.60 -3.75
C ILE A 181 11.72 -11.00 -4.14
N GLU A 182 12.34 -11.53 -5.19
CA GLU A 182 13.64 -11.06 -5.68
C GLU A 182 13.57 -9.61 -6.17
N CYS A 183 12.46 -9.22 -6.79
CA CYS A 183 12.19 -7.83 -7.19
C CYS A 183 12.20 -6.90 -5.97
N SER A 184 11.50 -7.30 -4.91
CA SER A 184 11.40 -6.50 -3.69
C SER A 184 12.75 -6.41 -2.97
N ALA A 185 13.49 -7.51 -2.90
CA ALA A 185 14.85 -7.52 -2.34
C ALA A 185 15.79 -6.59 -3.12
N PHE A 186 15.76 -6.65 -4.45
CA PHE A 186 16.54 -5.75 -5.31
C PHE A 186 16.18 -4.27 -5.09
N ILE A 187 14.89 -3.94 -4.97
CA ILE A 187 14.43 -2.57 -4.69
C ILE A 187 14.97 -2.08 -3.34
N SER A 188 14.91 -2.91 -2.29
CA SER A 188 15.43 -2.57 -0.96
C SER A 188 16.94 -2.30 -0.99
N ASP A 189 17.72 -3.17 -1.64
CA ASP A 189 19.18 -3.01 -1.77
C ASP A 189 19.54 -1.76 -2.61
N ALA A 190 18.80 -1.51 -3.68
CA ALA A 190 19.00 -0.33 -4.52
C ALA A 190 18.71 0.97 -3.75
N LEU A 191 17.63 0.99 -2.95
CA LEU A 191 17.33 2.14 -2.08
C LEU A 191 18.43 2.37 -1.04
N ALA A 192 18.96 1.31 -0.42
CA ALA A 192 20.07 1.42 0.52
C ALA A 192 21.31 2.05 -0.14
N LYS A 193 21.69 1.59 -1.34
CA LYS A 193 22.82 2.15 -2.11
C LYS A 193 22.60 3.62 -2.51
N LYS A 194 21.38 3.97 -2.88
CA LYS A 194 21.01 5.37 -3.20
C LYS A 194 21.20 6.27 -1.98
N ASN A 195 20.78 5.80 -0.81
CA ASN A 195 20.95 6.52 0.45
C ASN A 195 22.44 6.67 0.79
N GLU A 196 23.25 5.62 0.67
CA GLU A 196 24.71 5.68 0.83
C GLU A 196 25.36 6.69 -0.13
N GLN A 197 24.97 6.70 -1.40
CA GLN A 197 25.49 7.64 -2.39
C GLN A 197 25.14 9.10 -2.05
N SER A 198 23.89 9.35 -1.62
CA SER A 198 23.47 10.68 -1.18
C SER A 198 24.18 11.12 0.10
N ALA A 199 24.43 10.21 1.04
CA ALA A 199 25.19 10.48 2.26
C ALA A 199 26.65 10.81 1.93
N ALA A 200 27.28 10.07 1.01
CA ALA A 200 28.64 10.33 0.56
C ALA A 200 28.78 11.68 -0.16
N LEU A 201 27.80 12.05 -1.00
CA LEU A 201 27.75 13.37 -1.64
C LEU A 201 27.62 14.51 -0.62
N ARG A 202 26.75 14.36 0.38
CA ARG A 202 26.62 15.34 1.47
C ARG A 202 27.90 15.46 2.29
N ALA A 203 28.57 14.35 2.60
CA ALA A 203 29.85 14.36 3.31
C ALA A 203 30.96 15.06 2.49
N SER A 204 30.98 14.85 1.17
CA SER A 204 31.95 15.47 0.27
C SER A 204 31.72 16.98 0.16
N SER A 205 30.45 17.40 0.04
CA SER A 205 30.06 18.81 0.02
C SER A 205 30.36 19.52 1.35
N ALA A 206 30.16 18.86 2.49
CA ALA A 206 30.50 19.42 3.80
C ALA A 206 32.00 19.68 3.95
N LEU A 207 32.85 18.75 3.47
CA LEU A 207 34.31 18.89 3.53
C LEU A 207 34.83 19.97 2.56
N GLU A 208 34.13 20.20 1.45
CA GLU A 208 34.44 21.29 0.53
C GLU A 208 34.09 22.67 1.12
N MET A 209 32.99 22.76 1.86
CA MET A 209 32.61 23.99 2.58
C MET A 209 33.56 24.32 3.74
N ASP A 210 34.09 23.32 4.43
CA ASP A 210 35.06 23.51 5.53
C ASP A 210 36.39 24.11 5.01
N LYS A 211 36.91 23.57 3.90
CA LYS A 211 38.10 24.13 3.21
C LYS A 211 37.91 25.59 2.78
N MET A 212 36.68 25.98 2.43
CA MET A 212 36.37 27.36 2.06
C MET A 212 36.40 28.30 3.27
N HIS A 213 36.05 27.83 4.48
CA HIS A 213 36.14 28.64 5.70
C HIS A 213 37.60 28.90 6.11
N ASP A 214 38.48 27.90 6.03
CA ASP A 214 39.91 28.06 6.37
C ASP A 214 40.66 29.04 5.43
N ALA A 215 40.27 29.09 4.16
CA ALA A 215 40.81 30.04 3.19
C ALA A 215 40.45 31.50 3.52
N ILE A 216 39.31 31.73 4.18
CA ILE A 216 38.89 33.08 4.57
C ILE A 216 39.71 33.58 5.77
N ASP A 217 40.04 32.71 6.72
CA ASP A 217 40.82 33.09 7.90
C ASP A 217 42.32 33.26 7.59
N THR A 218 42.88 32.50 6.66
CA THR A 218 44.29 32.60 6.28
C THR A 218 44.62 33.84 5.42
N GLY A 219 43.62 34.50 4.83
CA GLY A 219 43.78 35.72 4.02
C GLY A 219 43.91 37.04 4.81
N ARG A 220 43.79 37.03 6.15
CA ARG A 220 43.73 38.27 6.95
C ARG A 220 45.11 38.87 7.34
N ALA A 221 46.22 38.27 6.92
CA ALA A 221 47.56 38.69 7.35
C ALA A 221 48.40 39.45 6.30
N SER A 222 47.92 39.67 5.07
CA SER A 222 48.68 40.45 4.07
C SER A 222 48.09 41.84 3.84
N ASP A 223 48.74 42.82 4.46
CA ASP A 223 48.91 44.20 3.99
C ASP A 223 47.68 44.88 3.37
N GLY A 224 46.75 45.31 4.23
CA GLY A 224 46.27 46.69 4.34
C GLY A 224 45.93 47.52 3.08
N LYS A 225 45.72 46.91 1.90
CA LYS A 225 45.39 47.60 0.66
C LYS A 225 44.19 46.95 0.03
N PHE A 226 43.02 47.26 0.61
CA PHE A 226 41.74 47.01 -0.02
C PHE A 226 41.78 47.62 -1.43
N PRO A 227 41.59 46.84 -2.51
CA PRO A 227 41.36 47.42 -3.81
C PRO A 227 40.06 48.22 -3.69
N THR A 228 40.16 49.54 -3.80
CA THR A 228 39.01 50.41 -4.04
C THR A 228 38.42 49.98 -5.37
N PHE A 229 37.34 49.20 -5.32
CA PHE A 229 36.58 48.84 -6.49
C PHE A 229 35.79 50.07 -6.89
N ASP A 230 36.37 50.86 -7.80
CA ASP A 230 35.71 52.02 -8.40
C ASP A 230 34.42 51.54 -9.09
N THR A 231 33.32 51.69 -8.37
CA THR A 231 31.99 51.25 -8.77
C THR A 231 31.41 52.33 -9.69
N GLN A 232 31.99 52.45 -10.87
CA GLN A 232 31.49 53.28 -11.97
C GLN A 232 31.47 52.44 -13.25
N GLY A 233 30.57 51.46 -13.28
CA GLY A 233 30.34 50.60 -14.43
C GLY A 233 28.86 50.36 -14.58
N ALA A 234 28.26 51.13 -15.49
CA ALA A 234 26.93 51.03 -16.07
C ALA A 234 26.10 49.79 -15.66
N TYR A 235 25.03 50.04 -14.91
CA TYR A 235 23.87 49.16 -14.94
C TYR A 235 23.21 49.36 -16.32
N GLU A 236 23.63 48.57 -17.31
CA GLU A 236 22.81 48.42 -18.50
C GLU A 236 21.59 47.59 -18.10
N SER A 237 20.50 48.34 -17.92
CA SER A 237 19.13 47.88 -17.81
C SER A 237 18.82 46.85 -18.90
N ILE A 238 18.94 45.57 -18.57
CA ILE A 238 18.31 44.49 -19.33
C ILE A 238 16.82 44.57 -18.99
N ALA A 239 16.09 45.38 -19.76
CA ALA A 239 14.65 45.33 -19.81
C ALA A 239 14.28 43.99 -20.44
N ASP A 240 13.96 43.02 -19.60
CA ASP A 240 13.51 41.71 -20.03
C ASP A 240 12.07 41.81 -20.53
N THR A 241 11.95 41.79 -21.84
CA THR A 241 10.69 41.67 -22.58
C THR A 241 10.29 40.19 -22.59
N THR A 242 9.42 39.79 -21.67
CA THR A 242 8.60 38.58 -21.82
C THR A 242 7.15 38.90 -21.48
N ALA A 243 6.51 39.62 -22.41
CA ALA A 243 5.07 39.72 -22.52
C ALA A 243 4.66 38.91 -23.76
N GLU A 244 4.52 37.60 -23.64
CA GLU A 244 3.75 36.78 -24.57
C GLU A 244 2.87 35.81 -23.77
N GLU A 245 1.61 36.22 -23.67
CA GLU A 245 0.45 35.44 -24.10
C GLU A 245 0.40 33.96 -23.68
N ASN A 246 -0.26 33.70 -22.55
CA ASN A 246 -1.02 32.46 -22.39
C ASN A 246 -2.30 32.75 -21.61
N ALA A 247 -3.22 33.44 -22.28
CA ALA A 247 -4.63 33.38 -21.98
C ALA A 247 -5.14 32.01 -22.43
N ASN A 248 -5.09 31.01 -21.54
CA ASN A 248 -5.93 29.83 -21.68
C ASN A 248 -6.92 29.82 -20.51
N GLU A 249 -7.90 30.69 -20.68
CA GLU A 249 -9.11 30.83 -19.88
C GLU A 249 -9.98 29.59 -20.15
N SER A 250 -9.70 28.50 -19.43
CA SER A 250 -10.59 27.35 -19.36
C SER A 250 -11.73 27.67 -18.39
N THR A 251 -12.72 28.41 -18.88
CA THR A 251 -14.06 28.50 -18.30
C THR A 251 -14.70 27.11 -18.30
N LEU A 252 -14.47 26.36 -17.22
CA LEU A 252 -15.24 25.17 -16.91
C LEU A 252 -16.61 25.63 -16.39
N ASP A 253 -17.51 25.79 -17.35
CA ASP A 253 -18.94 25.96 -17.17
C ASP A 253 -19.51 24.66 -16.55
N THR A 254 -19.48 24.58 -15.22
CA THR A 254 -20.32 23.63 -14.48
C THR A 254 -21.71 24.22 -14.36
N THR A 255 -22.46 24.17 -15.46
CA THR A 255 -23.91 24.27 -15.41
C THR A 255 -24.44 23.04 -14.70
N ALA A 256 -25.20 23.31 -13.65
CA ALA A 256 -25.94 22.34 -12.89
C ALA A 256 -27.09 21.80 -13.76
N ASP A 257 -26.94 20.57 -14.24
CA ASP A 257 -28.09 19.74 -14.59
C ASP A 257 -28.44 18.87 -13.38
N ASP A 258 -29.27 19.46 -12.52
CA ASP A 258 -30.18 18.77 -11.60
C ASP A 258 -31.14 17.89 -12.43
N GLU A 259 -30.67 16.73 -12.92
CA GLU A 259 -31.58 15.68 -13.35
C GLU A 259 -31.96 14.81 -12.14
N ALA A 260 -33.19 15.06 -11.69
CA ALA A 260 -33.94 14.24 -10.76
C ALA A 260 -33.94 12.76 -11.22
N ASN A 261 -33.03 11.97 -10.66
CA ASN A 261 -33.14 10.51 -10.73
C ASN A 261 -34.12 10.05 -9.65
N GLU A 262 -35.40 10.12 -9.96
CA GLU A 262 -36.49 9.48 -9.23
C GLU A 262 -36.42 7.95 -9.37
N ASN A 263 -35.35 7.33 -8.87
CA ASN A 263 -35.37 5.90 -8.57
C ASN A 263 -35.85 5.71 -7.15
N SER A 264 -37.17 5.77 -7.02
CA SER A 264 -37.93 5.26 -5.89
C SER A 264 -37.59 3.77 -5.71
N PRO A 265 -36.96 3.34 -4.59
CA PRO A 265 -36.96 1.94 -4.25
C PRO A 265 -38.37 1.59 -3.77
N ASP A 266 -39.13 0.97 -4.68
CA ASP A 266 -40.34 0.24 -4.37
C ASP A 266 -40.10 -0.62 -3.12
N THR A 267 -40.72 -0.22 -2.01
CA THR A 267 -40.69 -0.94 -0.74
C THR A 267 -41.55 -2.19 -0.89
N GLY A 268 -41.02 -3.14 -1.66
CA GLY A 268 -41.51 -4.51 -1.78
C GLY A 268 -41.49 -5.14 -0.39
N THR A 269 -42.65 -5.10 0.23
CA THR A 269 -42.94 -5.73 1.51
C THR A 269 -42.90 -7.24 1.29
N MET A 270 -41.74 -7.86 1.46
CA MET A 270 -41.62 -9.32 1.45
C MET A 270 -41.90 -9.85 2.85
N ASP A 271 -43.18 -10.19 3.08
CA ASP A 271 -43.64 -11.02 4.19
C ASP A 271 -43.04 -12.44 4.06
N HIS A 272 -41.81 -12.62 4.53
CA HIS A 272 -41.25 -13.95 4.75
C HIS A 272 -41.66 -14.47 6.13
N SER A 273 -42.94 -14.87 6.22
CA SER A 273 -43.43 -15.81 7.23
C SER A 273 -42.77 -17.18 7.00
N THR A 274 -41.51 -17.33 7.42
CA THR A 274 -40.89 -18.64 7.57
C THR A 274 -41.20 -19.16 8.96
N LYS A 275 -42.25 -19.99 9.02
CA LYS A 275 -42.49 -20.90 10.15
C LYS A 275 -41.31 -21.88 10.22
N TYR A 276 -40.30 -21.55 11.03
CA TYR A 276 -39.32 -22.53 11.48
C TYR A 276 -39.98 -23.43 12.53
N VAL A 277 -40.50 -24.57 12.08
CA VAL A 277 -40.89 -25.68 12.95
C VAL A 277 -39.60 -26.25 13.54
N SER A 278 -39.41 -26.03 14.84
CA SER A 278 -38.26 -26.53 15.59
C SER A 278 -38.58 -27.94 16.10
N ASP A 279 -38.38 -28.96 15.29
CA ASP A 279 -38.39 -30.35 15.75
C ASP A 279 -37.05 -30.67 16.43
N ALA A 280 -36.96 -30.32 17.71
CA ALA A 280 -35.90 -30.75 18.59
C ALA A 280 -36.14 -32.21 18.98
N THR A 281 -35.35 -33.14 18.42
CA THR A 281 -35.22 -34.49 18.96
C THR A 281 -34.10 -34.52 20.01
N PRO A 282 -34.39 -34.94 21.26
CA PRO A 282 -33.36 -35.06 22.29
C PRO A 282 -32.58 -36.37 22.11
N ILE A 283 -31.31 -36.26 21.75
CA ILE A 283 -30.38 -37.39 21.77
C ILE A 283 -29.94 -37.61 23.23
N LYS A 284 -30.61 -38.53 23.93
CA LYS A 284 -30.11 -39.15 25.15
C LYS A 284 -29.04 -40.17 24.75
N GLY A 285 -27.77 -39.82 24.91
CA GLY A 285 -26.65 -40.74 24.86
C GLY A 285 -26.08 -40.94 26.25
N ASP A 286 -26.43 -42.07 26.88
CA ASP A 286 -25.80 -42.55 28.11
C ASP A 286 -24.32 -42.88 27.83
N ILE A 287 -23.41 -42.23 28.55
CA ILE A 287 -21.98 -42.56 28.55
C ILE A 287 -21.74 -43.40 29.81
N PRO A 288 -21.38 -44.69 29.71
CA PRO A 288 -20.96 -45.48 30.86
C PRO A 288 -19.53 -45.09 31.29
N PHE A 289 -19.36 -44.92 32.61
CA PHE A 289 -18.08 -44.78 33.29
C PHE A 289 -17.25 -46.07 33.25
#